data_AF-A0A8H3XF79-F1
#
_entry.id   AF-A0A8H3XF79-F1
#
_cell.length_a   1.000
_cell.length_b   1.000
_cell.length_c   1.000
_cell.angle_alpha   90.00
_cell.angle_beta   90.00
_cell.angle_gamma   90.00
#
_symmetry.space_group_name_H-M   'P 1'
#
loop_
_entity.id
_entity.type
_entity.pdbx_description
1 polymer ?
#
loop_
_entity_poly.entity_id
_entity_poly.type
_entity_poly.pdbx_seq_one_letter_code
_entity_poly.pdbx_strand_id
1 'polypeptide(L)'
;MSKFQTKKFFSIMIFVMLFFVLTNAVRNDLKKRQASLGQGKHCTDANDDSKCVTKICRIKGVDTQKCQLTDQRVEGEPCLTDDACNSETICNGNKVCATPTP
;
A
#
# COMPACT_ATOMS: atom_id res chain seq x y z
N MET A 1 -47.83 24.55 8.16
CA MET A 1 -47.12 23.32 7.69
C MET A 1 -46.70 22.50 8.90
N SER A 2 -47.12 21.23 8.96
CA SER A 2 -47.03 20.37 10.15
C SER A 2 -45.58 20.10 10.59
N LYS A 3 -45.29 20.25 11.90
CA LYS A 3 -44.00 19.90 12.57
C LYS A 3 -43.51 18.47 12.25
N PHE A 4 -44.39 17.61 11.76
CA PHE A 4 -44.09 16.24 11.38
C PHE A 4 -43.38 16.12 10.02
N GLN A 5 -43.67 17.02 9.07
CA GLN A 5 -43.01 16.99 7.77
C GLN A 5 -41.58 17.51 7.85
N THR A 6 -41.33 18.59 8.59
CA THR A 6 -39.98 19.14 8.78
C THR A 6 -39.02 18.16 9.45
N LYS A 7 -39.49 17.33 10.39
CA LYS A 7 -38.68 16.24 10.97
C LYS A 7 -38.27 15.18 9.95
N LYS A 8 -39.18 14.81 9.02
CA LYS A 8 -38.86 13.85 7.95
C LYS A 8 -37.85 14.43 6.95
N PHE A 9 -38.02 15.70 6.56
CA PHE A 9 -37.06 16.38 5.68
C PHE A 9 -35.68 16.53 6.34
N PHE A 10 -35.63 16.85 7.63
CA PHE A 10 -34.36 16.96 8.36
C PHE A 10 -33.64 15.61 8.46
N SER A 11 -34.39 14.52 8.74
CA SER A 11 -33.84 13.17 8.73
C SER A 11 -33.28 12.78 7.35
N ILE A 12 -34.03 13.05 6.28
CA ILE A 12 -33.58 12.77 4.90
C ILE A 12 -32.32 13.58 4.55
N MET A 13 -32.28 14.88 4.88
CA MET A 13 -31.10 15.72 4.66
C MET A 13 -29.86 15.18 5.38
N ILE A 14 -30.00 14.73 6.64
CA ILE A 14 -28.91 14.12 7.40
C ILE A 14 -28.46 12.82 6.74
N PHE A 15 -29.38 11.95 6.34
CA PHE A 15 -29.04 10.69 5.67
C PHE A 15 -28.26 10.94 4.38
N VAL A 16 -28.68 11.92 3.56
CA VAL A 16 -27.99 12.29 2.33
C VAL A 16 -26.59 12.83 2.62
N MET A 17 -26.45 13.74 3.60
CA MET A 17 -25.15 14.27 4.03
C MET A 17 -24.20 13.14 4.48
N LEU A 18 -24.68 12.23 5.32
CA LEU A 18 -23.90 11.07 5.79
C LEU A 18 -23.48 10.16 4.63
N PHE A 19 -24.37 9.88 3.68
CA PHE A 19 -24.05 9.12 2.49
C PHE A 19 -22.95 9.80 1.67
N PHE A 20 -23.02 11.12 1.44
CA PHE A 20 -21.97 11.85 0.72
C PHE A 20 -20.62 11.77 1.43
N VAL A 21 -20.59 11.91 2.76
CA VAL A 21 -19.35 11.79 3.55
C VAL A 21 -18.75 10.38 3.43
N LEU A 22 -19.57 9.33 3.59
CA LEU A 22 -19.14 7.94 3.44
C LEU A 22 -18.59 7.66 2.03
N THR A 23 -19.27 8.16 0.99
CA THR A 23 -18.86 7.94 -0.41
C THR A 23 -17.51 8.61 -0.71
N ASN A 24 -17.27 9.80 -0.16
CA ASN A 24 -15.99 10.51 -0.29
C ASN A 24 -14.86 9.83 0.49
N ALA A 25 -15.13 9.33 1.71
CA ALA A 25 -14.17 8.56 2.48
C ALA A 25 -13.74 7.28 1.73
N VAL A 26 -14.70 6.53 1.20
CA VAL A 26 -14.48 5.32 0.41
C VAL A 26 -13.67 5.61 -0.86
N ARG A 27 -14.00 6.69 -1.59
CA ARG A 27 -13.23 7.12 -2.77
C ARG A 27 -11.78 7.45 -2.46
N ASN A 28 -11.50 8.13 -1.34
CA ASN A 28 -10.13 8.44 -0.94
C ASN A 28 -9.33 7.17 -0.60
N ASP A 29 -9.95 6.21 0.09
CA ASP A 29 -9.30 4.93 0.40
C ASP A 29 -9.02 4.11 -0.88
N LEU A 30 -9.99 4.04 -1.80
CA LEU A 30 -9.83 3.41 -3.11
C LEU A 30 -8.72 4.05 -3.95
N LYS A 31 -8.64 5.38 -3.97
CA LYS A 31 -7.57 6.11 -4.67
C LYS A 31 -6.19 5.80 -4.08
N LYS A 32 -6.10 5.66 -2.75
CA LYS A 32 -4.88 5.26 -2.05
C LYS A 32 -4.47 3.82 -2.37
N ARG A 33 -5.44 2.90 -2.54
CA ARG A 33 -5.22 1.51 -2.97
C ARG A 33 -4.92 1.36 -4.46
N GLN A 34 -5.41 2.25 -5.33
CA GLN A 34 -5.09 2.25 -6.76
C GLN A 34 -3.68 2.74 -7.06
N ALA A 35 -3.10 3.58 -6.19
CA ALA A 35 -1.73 4.05 -6.35
C ALA A 35 -0.70 2.93 -6.10
N SER A 36 -1.07 1.87 -5.38
CA SER A 36 -0.19 0.74 -5.09
C SER A 36 -0.44 -0.44 -6.03
N LEU A 37 0.64 -0.95 -6.63
CA LEU A 37 0.66 -2.16 -7.43
C LEU A 37 0.50 -3.37 -6.51
N GLY A 38 -0.59 -4.11 -6.68
CA GLY A 38 -0.79 -5.39 -5.99
C GLY A 38 0.25 -6.44 -6.41
N GLN A 39 0.34 -7.52 -5.64
CA GLN A 39 1.23 -8.65 -5.96
C GLN A 39 1.01 -9.15 -7.41
N GLY A 40 2.10 -9.49 -8.09
CA GLY A 40 2.11 -10.00 -9.47
C GLY A 40 1.87 -8.93 -10.55
N LYS A 41 1.58 -7.67 -10.17
CA LYS A 41 1.51 -6.56 -11.12
C LYS A 41 2.89 -6.21 -11.64
N HIS A 42 2.94 -5.87 -12.92
CA HIS A 42 4.17 -5.45 -13.58
C HIS A 42 4.72 -4.18 -12.95
N CYS A 43 6.03 -4.14 -12.79
CA CYS A 43 6.76 -2.99 -12.32
C CYS A 43 8.15 -3.00 -12.96
N THR A 44 8.74 -1.84 -13.13
CA THR A 44 9.79 -1.64 -14.14
C THR A 44 11.20 -1.69 -13.57
N ASP A 45 11.39 -1.28 -12.31
CA ASP A 45 12.71 -1.22 -11.67
C ASP A 45 12.60 -1.23 -10.13
N ALA A 46 13.71 -1.39 -9.41
CA ALA A 46 13.78 -1.30 -7.94
C ALA A 46 13.27 0.04 -7.38
N ASN A 47 13.30 1.13 -8.16
CA ASN A 47 12.68 2.39 -7.74
C ASN A 47 11.15 2.29 -7.64
N ASP A 48 10.53 1.32 -8.31
CA ASP A 48 9.10 1.01 -8.22
C ASP A 48 8.77 0.12 -7.01
N ASP A 49 9.75 -0.31 -6.21
CA ASP A 49 9.50 -1.00 -4.94
C ASP A 49 8.48 -0.24 -4.10
N SER A 50 8.64 1.08 -3.97
CA SER A 50 7.70 1.94 -3.23
C SER A 50 6.25 1.94 -3.75
N LYS A 51 6.06 1.55 -5.02
CA LYS A 51 4.74 1.44 -5.65
C LYS A 51 4.11 0.08 -5.40
N CYS A 52 4.89 -0.97 -5.14
CA CYS A 52 4.35 -2.28 -4.80
C CYS A 52 3.76 -2.27 -3.38
N VAL A 53 2.60 -2.91 -3.16
CA VAL A 53 2.03 -3.10 -1.81
C VAL A 53 2.99 -3.87 -0.91
N THR A 54 3.65 -4.86 -1.49
CA THR A 54 4.69 -5.68 -0.86
C THR A 54 6.02 -4.94 -0.72
N LYS A 55 6.12 -3.74 -1.31
CA LYS A 55 7.31 -2.90 -1.40
C LYS A 55 8.52 -3.56 -2.08
N ILE A 56 8.27 -4.56 -2.93
CA ILE A 56 9.29 -5.35 -3.65
C ILE A 56 8.81 -5.54 -5.09
N CYS A 57 9.58 -5.09 -6.07
CA CYS A 57 9.26 -5.08 -7.50
C CYS A 57 10.04 -6.13 -8.32
N ARG A 58 11.06 -6.77 -7.74
CA ARG A 58 11.86 -7.76 -8.47
C ARG A 58 12.38 -8.81 -7.52
N ILE A 59 12.81 -9.94 -8.09
CA ILE A 59 13.60 -10.94 -7.37
C ILE A 59 15.00 -10.88 -7.96
N LYS A 60 16.00 -10.64 -7.14
CA LYS A 60 17.40 -10.71 -7.56
C LYS A 60 17.71 -12.11 -8.09
N GLY A 61 18.23 -12.18 -9.32
CA GLY A 61 18.55 -13.45 -10.00
C GLY A 61 17.46 -13.99 -10.94
N VAL A 62 16.20 -13.57 -10.75
CA VAL A 62 15.10 -13.88 -11.68
C VAL A 62 14.28 -12.61 -11.84
N ASP A 63 14.69 -11.76 -12.78
CA ASP A 63 14.02 -10.49 -13.02
C ASP A 63 12.64 -10.72 -13.66
N THR A 64 11.64 -10.88 -12.79
CA THR A 64 10.25 -11.11 -13.19
C THR A 64 9.51 -9.80 -13.51
N GLN A 65 10.11 -8.64 -13.22
CA GLN A 65 9.52 -7.30 -13.39
C GLN A 65 8.10 -7.23 -12.81
N LYS A 66 7.90 -7.78 -11.62
CA LYS A 66 6.59 -7.94 -10.98
C LYS A 66 6.69 -7.71 -9.48
N CYS A 67 5.64 -7.16 -8.88
CA CYS A 67 5.58 -7.03 -7.42
C CYS A 67 5.54 -8.41 -6.74
N GLN A 68 6.48 -8.68 -5.83
CA GLN A 68 6.68 -9.99 -5.19
C GLN A 68 6.60 -9.85 -3.67
N LEU A 69 6.35 -10.95 -2.96
CA LEU A 69 6.27 -10.96 -1.49
C LEU A 69 7.63 -11.03 -0.83
N THR A 70 8.58 -11.71 -1.46
CA THR A 70 9.92 -11.94 -0.95
C THR A 70 10.94 -11.70 -2.04
N ASP A 71 12.15 -11.35 -1.65
CA ASP A 71 13.32 -11.22 -2.51
C ASP A 71 14.52 -11.89 -1.82
N GLN A 72 15.67 -11.93 -2.48
CA GLN A 72 16.91 -12.49 -1.96
C GLN A 72 18.03 -11.45 -2.04
N ARG A 73 17.74 -10.22 -1.57
CA ARG A 73 18.75 -9.17 -1.54
C ARG A 73 19.81 -9.49 -0.49
N VAL A 74 21.04 -9.14 -0.81
CA VAL A 74 22.21 -9.35 0.04
C VAL A 74 22.61 -8.05 0.73
N GLU A 75 23.58 -8.13 1.63
CA GLU A 75 24.09 -6.99 2.38
C GLU A 75 24.47 -5.80 1.48
N GLY A 76 24.08 -4.59 1.92
CA GLY A 76 24.33 -3.33 1.21
C GLY A 76 23.31 -2.97 0.14
N GLU A 77 22.37 -3.86 -0.19
CA GLU A 77 21.32 -3.59 -1.17
C GLU A 77 20.15 -2.81 -0.57
N PRO A 78 19.49 -1.93 -1.37
CA PRO A 78 18.36 -1.16 -0.89
C PRO A 78 17.19 -2.08 -0.52
N CYS A 79 16.47 -1.74 0.54
CA CYS A 79 15.29 -2.48 1.01
C CYS A 79 14.26 -1.51 1.59
N LEU A 80 12.98 -1.89 1.54
CA LEU A 80 11.88 -1.14 2.16
C LEU A 80 11.10 -1.96 3.20
N THR A 81 11.35 -3.28 3.24
CA THR A 81 10.84 -4.27 4.19
C THR A 81 11.91 -5.32 4.42
N ASP A 82 11.80 -6.04 5.53
CA ASP A 82 12.68 -7.17 5.85
C ASP A 82 12.54 -8.32 4.84
N ASP A 83 11.35 -8.52 4.27
CA ASP A 83 11.08 -9.56 3.25
C ASP A 83 11.84 -9.31 1.92
N ALA A 84 12.37 -8.10 1.73
CA ALA A 84 13.22 -7.80 0.58
C ALA A 84 14.62 -8.42 0.74
N CYS A 85 15.05 -8.67 1.98
CA CYS A 85 16.37 -9.18 2.30
C CYS A 85 16.37 -10.71 2.34
N ASN A 86 17.53 -11.32 2.12
CA ASN A 86 17.70 -12.77 2.28
C ASN A 86 17.47 -13.18 3.75
N SER A 87 17.36 -14.48 4.00
CA SER A 87 17.13 -15.03 5.34
C SER A 87 18.20 -14.73 6.39
N GLU A 88 19.34 -14.17 5.99
CA GLU A 88 20.49 -13.86 6.85
C GLU A 88 20.64 -12.36 7.14
N THR A 89 19.89 -11.50 6.45
CA THR A 89 19.96 -10.04 6.59
C THR A 89 18.58 -9.44 6.85
N ILE A 90 18.56 -8.27 7.50
CA ILE A 90 17.35 -7.54 7.83
C ILE A 90 17.41 -6.13 7.24
N CYS A 91 16.25 -5.52 7.01
CA CYS A 91 16.20 -4.17 6.48
C CYS A 91 16.45 -3.16 7.60
N ASN A 92 17.67 -2.63 7.66
CA ASN A 92 18.04 -1.66 8.69
C ASN A 92 17.39 -0.28 8.41
N GLY A 93 17.39 0.61 9.41
CA GLY A 93 16.86 1.98 9.31
C GLY A 93 17.48 2.83 8.19
N ASN A 94 18.66 2.44 7.69
CA ASN A 94 19.29 3.02 6.51
C ASN A 94 18.65 2.57 5.17
N LYS A 95 17.57 1.79 5.22
CA LYS A 95 16.88 1.21 4.06
C LYS A 95 17.80 0.34 3.20
N VAL A 96 18.70 -0.39 3.87
CA VAL A 96 19.59 -1.37 3.24
C VAL A 96 19.58 -2.66 4.03
N CYS A 97 19.74 -3.78 3.33
CA CYS A 97 19.92 -5.07 3.95
C CYS A 97 21.25 -5.08 4.70
N ALA A 98 21.22 -5.43 5.98
CA ALA A 98 22.39 -5.52 6.85
C ALA A 98 22.30 -6.79 7.69
N THR A 99 23.44 -7.34 8.07
CA THR A 99 23.45 -8.44 9.06
C THR A 99 22.86 -7.94 10.38
N PRO A 100 21.95 -8.70 11.01
CA PRO A 100 21.44 -8.34 12.32
C PRO A 100 22.62 -8.29 13.30
N THR A 101 22.85 -7.11 13.89
CA THR A 101 23.82 -6.98 14.98
C THR A 101 23.32 -7.77 16.20
N PRO A 102 24.17 -8.57 16.85
CA PRO A 102 23.80 -9.40 18.00
C PRO A 102 23.37 -8.57 19.23
#